data_AF-A0A432SCA4-F1
#
_entry.id   AF-A0A432SCA4-F1
#
_cell.length_a   1.000
_cell.length_b   1.000
_cell.length_c   1.000
_cell.angle_alpha   90.00
_cell.angle_beta   90.00
_cell.angle_gamma   90.00
#
_symmetry.space_group_name_H-M   'P 1'
#
loop_
_entity.id
_entity.type
_entity.pdbx_description
1 polymer ?
#
loop_
_entity_poly.entity_id
_entity_poly.type
_entity_poly.pdbx_seq_one_letter_code
_entity_poly.pdbx_strand_id
1 'polypeptide(L)' 'MLHEYRDIITHMKQNEAANAHFLRIFDKHNALDDQISKAENGEIPMTDLEIETLKKEKLLLKDEAYGMLIKYKKEHHL' A
#
# COMPACT_ATOMS: atom_id res chain seq x y z
N MET A 1 -13.65 0.37 -4.17
CA MET A 1 -12.75 -0.45 -3.32
C MET A 1 -11.81 -1.25 -4.19
N LEU A 2 -10.55 -1.36 -3.73
CA LEU A 2 -9.28 -1.79 -4.36
C LEU A 2 -9.27 -3.13 -5.17
N HIS A 3 -10.22 -3.38 -6.08
CA HIS A 3 -10.28 -4.63 -6.85
C HIS A 3 -9.14 -4.78 -7.86
N GLU A 4 -8.69 -3.68 -8.48
CA GLU A 4 -7.59 -3.72 -9.46
C GLU A 4 -6.26 -4.20 -8.87
N TYR A 5 -6.04 -3.99 -7.57
CA TYR A 5 -4.83 -4.46 -6.90
C TYR A 5 -4.93 -5.91 -6.43
N ARG A 6 -6.14 -6.45 -6.25
CA ARG A 6 -6.33 -7.78 -5.66
C ARG A 6 -5.89 -8.90 -6.61
N ASP A 7 -6.15 -8.75 -7.90
CA ASP A 7 -5.70 -9.68 -8.95
C ASP A 7 -4.17 -9.67 -9.09
N ILE A 8 -3.58 -8.49 -9.00
CA ILE A 8 -2.13 -8.25 -9.02
C ILE A 8 -1.47 -8.87 -7.78
N ILE A 9 -2.03 -8.63 -6.59
CA ILE A 9 -1.55 -9.20 -5.32
C ILE A 9 -1.57 -10.73 -5.40
N THR A 10 -2.59 -11.30 -6.03
CA THR A 10 -2.74 -12.75 -6.19
C THR A 10 -1.71 -13.30 -7.19
N HIS A 11 -1.47 -12.62 -8.31
CA HIS A 11 -0.43 -12.98 -9.28
C HIS A 11 0.99 -12.84 -8.71
N MET A 12 1.25 -11.78 -7.94
CA MET A 12 2.55 -11.55 -7.29
C MET A 12 2.78 -12.50 -6.11
N LYS A 13 1.74 -12.93 -5.38
CA LYS A 13 1.83 -13.96 -4.34
C LYS A 13 2.45 -15.27 -4.85
N GLN A 14 2.31 -15.56 -6.14
CA GLN A 14 2.89 -16.74 -6.77
C GLN A 14 4.38 -16.59 -7.12
N ASN A 15 4.93 -15.38 -7.12
CA ASN A 15 6.35 -15.12 -7.43
C ASN A 15 7.11 -14.67 -6.17
N GLU A 16 7.95 -15.56 -5.65
CA GLU A 16 8.65 -15.42 -4.36
C GLU A 16 9.46 -14.12 -4.20
N ALA A 17 10.03 -13.58 -5.28
CA ALA A 17 10.83 -12.34 -5.24
C ALA A 17 9.97 -11.07 -5.03
N ALA A 18 8.73 -11.05 -5.53
CA ALA A 18 7.81 -9.94 -5.32
C ALA A 18 7.27 -9.91 -3.87
N ASN A 19 7.29 -11.05 -3.19
CA ASN A 19 6.68 -11.26 -1.87
C ASN A 19 7.26 -10.33 -0.79
N ALA A 20 8.59 -10.20 -0.68
CA ALA A 20 9.24 -9.40 0.36
C ALA A 20 9.02 -7.89 0.18
N HIS A 21 9.04 -7.40 -1.06
CA HIS A 21 8.81 -5.99 -1.37
C HIS A 21 7.33 -5.61 -1.21
N PHE A 22 6.42 -6.48 -1.64
CA PHE A 22 4.99 -6.25 -1.48
C PHE A 22 4.55 -6.35 -0.02
N LEU A 23 5.10 -7.30 0.75
CA LEU A 23 4.89 -7.38 2.20
C LEU A 23 5.23 -6.05 2.87
N ARG A 24 6.37 -5.43 2.53
CA ARG A 24 6.73 -4.12 3.11
C ARG A 24 5.74 -3.01 2.78
N ILE A 25 5.26 -2.93 1.54
CA ILE A 25 4.26 -1.92 1.15
C ILE A 25 2.92 -2.21 1.82
N PHE A 26 2.51 -3.48 1.84
CA PHE A 26 1.25 -3.90 2.44
C PHE A 26 1.25 -3.67 3.95
N ASP A 27 2.33 -4.00 4.65
CA ASP A 27 2.49 -3.80 6.08
C ASP A 27 2.45 -2.31 6.43
N LYS A 28 3.18 -1.47 5.67
CA LYS A 28 3.10 0.00 5.80
C LYS A 28 1.69 0.53 5.52
N HIS A 29 1.02 0.02 4.48
CA HIS A 29 -0.33 0.46 4.15
C HIS A 29 -1.30 0.08 5.27
N ASN A 30 -1.20 -1.13 5.80
CA ASN A 30 -2.03 -1.59 6.89
C ASN A 30 -1.79 -0.75 8.16
N ALA A 31 -0.53 -0.45 8.48
CA ALA A 31 -0.18 0.40 9.61
C ALA A 31 -0.70 1.84 9.48
N LEU A 32 -0.71 2.40 8.26
CA LEU A 32 -1.30 3.72 7.99
C LEU A 32 -2.83 3.67 8.05
N ASP A 33 -3.45 2.64 7.49
CA ASP A 33 -4.90 2.47 7.52
C ASP A 33 -5.41 2.31 8.95
N ASP A 34 -4.70 1.53 9.77
CA ASP A 34 -4.98 1.34 11.20
C ASP A 34 -4.79 2.64 11.99
N GLN A 35 -3.73 3.41 11.71
CA GLN A 35 -3.54 4.75 12.31
C GLN A 35 -4.64 5.74 11.92
N ILE A 36 -5.00 5.80 10.63
CA ILE A 36 -6.11 6.65 10.17
C ILE A 36 -7.41 6.22 10.86
N SER A 37 -7.69 4.93 10.91
CA SER A 37 -8.92 4.43 11.54
C SER A 37 -8.97 4.75 13.04
N LYS A 38 -7.87 4.58 13.76
CA LYS A 38 -7.78 4.97 15.18
C LYS A 38 -7.88 6.48 15.39
N ALA A 39 -7.31 7.28 14.49
CA ALA A 39 -7.45 8.74 14.53
C ALA A 39 -8.89 9.19 14.24
N GLU A 40 -9.55 8.57 13.26
CA GLU A 40 -10.96 8.84 12.92
C GLU A 40 -11.92 8.39 14.04
N ASN A 41 -11.59 7.30 14.74
CA ASN A 41 -12.31 6.85 15.94
C ASN A 41 -12.04 7.74 17.17
N GLY A 42 -11.13 8.71 17.09
CA GLY A 42 -10.75 9.57 18.20
C GLY A 42 -9.90 8.89 19.28
N GLU A 43 -9.37 7.70 19.00
CA GLU A 43 -8.41 7.02 19.89
C GLU A 43 -7.05 7.71 19.89
N ILE A 44 -6.68 8.34 18.76
CA ILE A 44 -5.43 9.09 18.62
C ILE A 44 -5.78 10.54 18.33
N PRO A 45 -5.38 11.51 19.17
CA PRO A 45 -5.54 12.92 18.88
C PRO A 45 -4.52 13.33 17.80
N MET A 46 -4.86 13.05 16.55
CA MET A 46 -4.07 13.50 15.40
C MET A 46 -4.50 14.89 14.98
N THR A 47 -3.52 15.69 14.57
CA THR A 47 -3.80 16.98 13.94
C THR A 47 -4.21 16.80 12.48
N ASP A 48 -4.95 17.76 11.94
CA ASP A 48 -5.34 17.78 10.51
C ASP A 48 -4.14 17.53 9.58
N LEU A 49 -2.98 18.07 9.96
CA LEU A 49 -1.71 17.89 9.25
C LEU A 49 -1.22 16.44 9.25
N GLU A 50 -1.38 15.72 10.36
CA GLU A 50 -1.02 14.31 10.46
C GLU A 50 -1.96 13.44 9.65
N ILE A 51 -3.28 13.68 9.72
CA ILE A 51 -4.26 12.95 8.90
C ILE A 51 -3.99 13.19 7.41
N GLU A 52 -3.66 14.42 7.02
CA GLU A 52 -3.30 14.73 5.64
C GLU A 52 -1.98 14.04 5.23
N THR A 53 -1.01 13.95 6.14
CA THR A 53 0.25 13.23 5.92
C THR A 53 0.01 11.74 5.74
N LEU A 54 -0.82 11.12 6.58
CA LEU A 54 -1.19 9.70 6.46
C LEU A 54 -1.92 9.41 5.15
N LYS A 55 -2.83 10.30 4.72
CA LYS A 55 -3.49 10.20 3.41
C LYS A 55 -2.49 10.31 2.25
N LYS A 56 -1.50 11.22 2.34
CA LYS A 56 -0.41 11.33 1.37
C LYS A 56 0.48 10.08 1.35
N GLU A 57 0.84 9.53 2.50
CA GLU A 57 1.61 8.29 2.57
C GLU A 57 0.83 7.09 2.00
N LYS A 58 -0.47 6.99 2.28
CA LYS A 58 -1.33 5.98 1.66
C LYS A 58 -1.35 6.11 0.13
N LEU A 59 -1.33 7.34 -0.38
CA LEU A 59 -1.21 7.61 -1.81
C LEU A 59 0.16 7.22 -2.36
N LEU A 60 1.24 7.53 -1.65
CA LEU A 60 2.62 7.17 -2.01
C LEU A 60 2.82 5.66 -2.06
N LEU A 61 2.27 4.90 -1.10
CA LEU A 61 2.35 3.45 -1.11
C LEU A 61 1.60 2.83 -2.29
N LYS A 62 0.48 3.45 -2.69
CA LYS A 62 -0.21 3.07 -3.92
C LYS A 62 0.66 3.34 -5.16
N ASP A 63 1.34 4.49 -5.18
CA ASP A 63 2.28 4.84 -6.26
C ASP A 63 3.49 3.89 -6.29
N GLU A 64 4.08 3.55 -5.15
CA GLU A 64 5.15 2.55 -5.04
C GLU A 64 4.67 1.17 -5.50
N ALA A 65 3.46 0.74 -5.11
CA ALA A 65 2.88 -0.51 -5.57
C ALA A 65 2.69 -0.52 -7.10
N TYR A 66 2.25 0.62 -7.67
CA TYR A 66 2.10 0.78 -9.11
C TYR A 66 3.45 0.81 -9.84
N GLY A 67 4.45 1.49 -9.29
CA GLY A 67 5.82 1.49 -9.80
C GLY A 67 6.43 0.09 -9.80
N MET A 68 6.19 -0.69 -8.74
CA MET A 68 6.58 -2.10 -8.67
C MET A 68 5.85 -2.95 -9.70
N LEU A 69 4.55 -2.71 -9.92
CA LEU A 69 3.79 -3.39 -10.96
C LEU A 69 4.38 -3.14 -12.34
N ILE A 70 4.63 -1.87 -12.67
CA ILE A 70 5.22 -1.48 -13.96
C ILE A 70 6.59 -2.12 -14.13
N LYS A 71 7.42 -2.10 -13.07
CA LYS A 71 8.75 -2.70 -13.09
C LYS A 71 8.68 -4.21 -13.28
N TYR A 72 7.79 -4.89 -12.55
CA TYR A 72 7.56 -6.32 -12.67
C TYR A 72 7.04 -6.72 -14.05
N LYS A 73 6.06 -5.99 -14.59
CA LYS A 73 5.52 -6.19 -15.94
C LYS A 73 6.62 -6.06 -16.99
N LYS A 74 7.48 -5.04 -16.84
CA LYS A 74 8.62 -4.79 -17.74
C LYS A 74 9.67 -5.90 -17.63
N GLU A 75 9.97 -6.38 -16.44
CA GLU A 75 10.99 -7.40 -16.18
C GLU A 75 10.55 -8.81 -16.61
N HIS A 76 9.24 -9.10 -16.56
CA HIS A 76 8.65 -10.37 -17.00
C HIS A 76 8.08 -10.34 -18.44
N HIS A 77 8.27 -9.26 -19.20
CA HIS A 77 7.82 -9.15 -20.60
C HIS A 77 6.33 -9.53 -20.81
N LEU A 78 5.46 -9.10 -19.88
CA LEU A 78 4.00 -9.26 -19.96
C LEU A 78 3.31 -8.13 -20.73
#